data_AF-A0A537HHI9-F1
#
_entry.id   AF-A0A537HHI9-F1
#
_cell.length_a   1.000
_cell.length_b   1.000
_cell.length_c   1.000
_cell.angle_alpha   90.00
_cell.angle_beta   90.00
_cell.angle_gamma   90.00
#
_symmetry.space_group_name_H-M   'P 1'
#
loop_
_entity.id
_entity.type
_entity.pdbx_description
1 polymer ?
#
loop_
_entity_poly.entity_id
_entity_poly.type
_entity_poly.pdbx_seq_one_letter_code
_entity_poly.pdbx_strand_id
1 'polypeptide(L)'
;MGGPMAGFIHGELMPRLSPDESAKAITDLDRMKDFEMEKDQINRIELKKPDLLGTGHIVITPKEGKPEKITLRHRIAYDRLMTLTRAFSPEIVSSS
;
A
#
# COMPACT_ATOMS: atom_id res chain seq x y z
N MET A 1 16.55 -15.63 10.27
CA MET A 1 16.45 -16.19 8.91
C MET A 1 15.05 -15.88 8.38
N GLY A 2 14.82 -14.69 7.83
CA GLY A 2 13.51 -14.27 7.30
C GLY A 2 13.41 -14.62 5.82
N GLY A 3 12.54 -15.57 5.47
CA GLY A 3 12.24 -15.96 4.09
C GLY A 3 11.31 -14.95 3.37
N PRO A 4 11.07 -15.12 2.05
CA PRO A 4 11.06 -14.00 1.09
C PRO A 4 9.86 -13.04 1.15
N MET A 5 8.85 -13.39 1.93
CA MET A 5 7.66 -12.60 2.28
C MET A 5 7.20 -13.19 3.61
N ALA A 6 7.98 -13.15 4.69
CA ALA A 6 7.72 -13.97 5.89
C ALA A 6 6.77 -13.27 6.87
N GLY A 7 5.46 -13.54 6.91
CA GLY A 7 4.64 -14.45 6.10
C GLY A 7 3.49 -13.69 5.45
N PHE A 8 3.62 -13.17 4.21
CA PHE A 8 2.64 -12.36 3.46
C PHE A 8 1.68 -11.55 4.37
N ILE A 9 2.21 -10.56 5.09
CA ILE A 9 1.49 -9.71 6.07
C ILE A 9 0.76 -10.55 7.16
N HIS A 10 1.46 -11.48 7.81
CA HIS A 10 0.99 -12.54 8.74
C HIS A 10 -0.37 -13.24 8.50
N GLY A 11 -0.94 -13.17 7.29
CA GLY A 11 -2.13 -13.93 6.92
C GLY A 11 -3.05 -13.31 5.87
N GLU A 12 -2.57 -12.43 4.98
CA GLU A 12 -3.37 -11.65 4.01
C GLU A 12 -3.96 -10.32 4.53
N LEU A 13 -3.07 -9.50 5.12
CA LEU A 13 -3.18 -8.05 5.39
C LEU A 13 -3.74 -7.61 6.77
N MET A 14 -3.70 -8.51 7.76
CA MET A 14 -3.90 -8.30 9.22
C MET A 14 -5.27 -7.78 9.68
N PRO A 15 -6.28 -8.67 9.83
CA PRO A 15 -7.57 -8.31 10.43
C PRO A 15 -7.65 -8.46 11.96
N ARG A 16 -6.62 -9.02 12.64
CA ARG A 16 -6.65 -9.27 14.10
C ARG A 16 -5.26 -9.23 14.74
N LEU A 17 -4.55 -8.11 14.62
CA LEU A 17 -3.40 -7.88 15.51
C LEU A 17 -3.90 -7.35 16.84
N SER A 18 -3.31 -7.83 17.93
CA SER A 18 -3.39 -7.09 19.18
C SER A 18 -2.76 -5.69 19.03
N PRO A 19 -3.12 -4.71 19.87
CA PRO A 19 -2.51 -3.38 19.81
C PRO A 19 -0.98 -3.41 19.84
N ASP A 20 -0.39 -4.29 20.66
CA ASP A 20 1.08 -4.41 20.79
C ASP A 20 1.72 -4.97 19.52
N GLU A 21 1.12 -5.99 18.91
CA GLU A 21 1.60 -6.53 17.64
C GLU A 21 1.46 -5.51 16.50
N SER A 22 0.38 -4.72 16.52
CA SER A 22 0.19 -3.64 15.55
C SER A 22 1.26 -2.56 15.70
N ALA A 23 1.54 -2.13 16.92
CA ALA A 23 2.59 -1.13 17.19
C ALA A 23 3.96 -1.61 16.74
N LYS A 24 4.28 -2.89 17.00
CA LYS A 24 5.51 -3.51 16.53
C LYS A 24 5.59 -3.57 15.01
N ALA A 25 4.52 -4.02 14.35
CA ALA A 25 4.47 -4.11 12.89
C ALA A 25 4.63 -2.73 12.22
N ILE A 26 3.99 -1.69 12.76
CA ILE A 26 4.14 -0.31 12.28
C ILE A 26 5.60 0.15 12.45
N THR A 27 6.21 -0.10 13.61
CA THR A 27 7.61 0.26 13.87
C THR A 27 8.58 -0.44 12.90
N ASP A 28 8.34 -1.72 12.62
CA ASP A 28 9.19 -2.48 11.70
C ASP A 28 9.01 -1.99 10.25
N LEU A 29 7.79 -1.64 9.84
CA LEU A 29 7.53 -1.02 8.52
C LEU A 29 8.19 0.36 8.39
N ASP A 30 8.14 1.19 9.44
CA ASP A 30 8.75 2.52 9.44
C ASP A 30 10.28 2.45 9.26
N ARG A 31 10.93 1.46 9.88
CA ARG A 31 12.37 1.19 9.71
C ARG A 31 12.75 0.73 8.31
N MET A 32 11.80 0.18 7.55
CA MET A 32 11.99 -0.34 6.20
C MET A 32 11.47 0.60 5.12
N LYS A 33 11.19 1.87 5.47
CA LYS A 33 10.61 2.85 4.56
C LYS A 33 11.62 3.27 3.50
N ASP A 34 11.26 3.09 2.23
CA ASP A 34 12.05 3.57 1.09
C ASP A 34 11.80 5.05 0.78
N PHE A 35 10.56 5.53 1.01
CA PHE A 35 10.16 6.91 0.83
C PHE A 35 8.95 7.27 1.71
N GLU A 36 8.79 8.57 1.99
CA GLU A 36 7.67 9.13 2.72
C GLU A 36 7.05 10.28 1.93
N MET A 37 5.72 10.40 1.97
CA MET A 37 5.01 11.49 1.33
C MET A 37 3.82 11.89 2.19
N GLU A 38 3.77 13.17 2.54
CA GLU A 38 2.66 13.75 3.29
C GLU A 38 1.42 13.90 2.41
N LYS A 39 0.24 13.89 3.04
CA LYS A 39 -1.04 13.98 2.31
C LYS A 39 -1.12 15.20 1.39
N ASP A 40 -0.64 16.34 1.87
CA ASP A 40 -0.65 17.60 1.14
C ASP A 40 0.35 17.67 -0.01
N GLN A 41 1.32 16.76 -0.06
CA GLN A 41 2.27 16.60 -1.16
C GLN A 41 1.70 15.75 -2.30
N ILE A 42 0.62 14.99 -2.05
CA ILE A 42 0.03 14.10 -3.05
C ILE A 42 -0.97 14.88 -3.92
N ASN A 43 -0.84 14.72 -5.24
CA ASN A 43 -1.81 15.23 -6.21
C ASN A 43 -2.84 14.17 -6.59
N ARG A 44 -2.39 12.93 -6.83
CA ARG A 44 -3.26 11.84 -7.28
C ARG A 44 -2.74 10.48 -6.84
N ILE A 45 -3.67 9.58 -6.50
CA ILE A 45 -3.41 8.16 -6.31
C ILE A 45 -4.23 7.37 -7.33
N GLU A 46 -3.56 6.52 -8.10
CA GLU A 46 -4.17 5.62 -9.07
C GLU A 46 -3.93 4.18 -8.65
N LEU A 47 -4.99 3.37 -8.58
CA LEU A 47 -4.87 1.94 -8.33
C LEU A 47 -5.42 1.15 -9.52
N LYS A 48 -4.60 0.25 -10.05
CA LYS A 48 -4.98 -0.73 -11.06
C LYS A 48 -5.01 -2.13 -10.45
N LYS A 49 -6.12 -2.83 -10.66
CA LYS A 49 -6.31 -4.19 -10.15
C LYS A 49 -5.43 -5.20 -10.91
N PRO A 50 -4.84 -6.21 -10.22
CA PRO A 50 -4.24 -7.35 -10.90
C PRO A 50 -5.32 -8.17 -11.62
N ASP A 51 -5.08 -8.54 -12.87
CA ASP A 51 -5.97 -9.37 -13.69
C ASP A 51 -5.35 -10.76 -13.95
N LEU A 52 -6.03 -11.64 -14.71
CA LEU A 52 -5.54 -13.01 -14.96
C LEU A 52 -4.22 -13.07 -15.75
N LEU A 53 -3.86 -11.99 -16.46
CA LEU A 53 -2.72 -11.98 -17.39
C LEU A 53 -1.62 -10.98 -16.98
N GLY A 54 -1.84 -10.19 -15.92
CA GLY A 54 -0.97 -9.09 -15.57
C GLY A 54 -1.02 -8.67 -14.10
N THR A 55 0.05 -7.99 -13.70
CA THR A 55 0.15 -7.40 -12.36
C THR A 55 -0.61 -6.08 -12.28
N GLY A 56 -1.26 -5.84 -11.14
CA GLY A 56 -1.80 -4.53 -10.80
C GLY A 56 -0.69 -3.57 -10.38
N HIS A 57 -1.06 -2.35 -10.02
CA HIS A 57 -0.13 -1.38 -9.46
C HIS A 57 -0.86 -0.28 -8.69
N ILE A 58 -0.11 0.44 -7.88
CA ILE A 58 -0.46 1.76 -7.36
C ILE A 58 0.53 2.78 -7.93
N VAL A 59 0.02 3.92 -8.42
CA VAL A 59 0.82 5.09 -8.77
C VAL A 59 0.46 6.22 -7.82
N ILE A 60 1.45 6.77 -7.14
CA ILE A 60 1.32 7.95 -6.28
C ILE A 60 2.01 9.10 -7.02
N THR A 61 1.22 10.06 -7.47
CA THR A 61 1.73 11.25 -8.18
C THR A 61 1.81 12.40 -7.19
N PRO A 62 3.02 12.90 -6.88
CA PRO A 62 3.18 14.09 -6.06
C PRO A 62 2.76 15.34 -6.84
N LYS A 63 2.54 16.45 -6.12
CA LYS A 63 2.36 17.78 -6.71
C LYS A 63 3.63 18.25 -7.45
N GLU A 64 4.79 17.86 -6.95
CA GLU A 64 6.09 18.18 -7.51
C GLU A 64 6.97 16.93 -7.56
N GLY A 65 7.70 16.73 -8.66
CA GLY A 65 8.59 15.59 -8.83
C GLY A 65 7.98 14.46 -9.67
N LYS A 66 8.55 13.25 -9.53
CA LYS A 66 8.20 12.09 -10.35
C LYS A 66 7.16 11.20 -9.65
N PRO A 67 6.23 10.58 -10.38
CA PRO A 67 5.32 9.59 -9.81
C PRO A 67 6.06 8.34 -9.31
N GLU A 68 5.66 7.84 -8.16
CA GLU A 68 6.13 6.57 -7.60
C GLU A 68 5.17 5.45 -7.97
N LYS A 69 5.69 4.38 -8.58
CA LYS A 69 4.90 3.23 -9.03
C LYS A 69 5.31 1.95 -8.31
N ILE A 70 4.35 1.35 -7.60
CA ILE A 70 4.55 0.09 -6.87
C ILE A 70 3.71 -0.99 -7.53
N THR A 71 4.34 -2.12 -7.85
CA THR A 71 3.66 -3.27 -8.49
C THR A 71 2.87 -4.07 -7.45
N LEU A 72 1.61 -4.38 -7.77
CA LEU A 72 0.73 -5.19 -6.93
C LEU A 72 0.51 -6.55 -7.60
N ARG A 73 0.97 -7.63 -6.96
CA ARG A 73 0.81 -9.00 -7.48
C ARG A 73 -0.42 -9.71 -6.94
N HIS A 74 -0.92 -9.30 -5.77
CA HIS A 74 -1.98 -10.00 -5.06
C HIS A 74 -3.26 -9.17 -5.03
N ARG A 75 -4.38 -9.78 -5.42
CA ARG A 75 -5.70 -9.12 -5.44
C ARG A 75 -6.13 -8.61 -4.06
N ILE A 76 -5.80 -9.33 -2.99
CA ILE A 76 -6.17 -8.93 -1.63
C ILE A 76 -5.41 -7.68 -1.20
N ALA A 77 -4.15 -7.54 -1.59
CA ALA A 77 -3.38 -6.31 -1.36
C ALA A 77 -4.03 -5.11 -2.05
N TYR A 78 -4.53 -5.30 -3.28
CA TYR A 78 -5.29 -4.27 -3.98
C TYR A 78 -6.56 -3.89 -3.22
N ASP A 79 -7.39 -4.86 -2.81
CA ASP A 79 -8.67 -4.56 -2.14
C ASP A 79 -8.46 -3.83 -0.79
N ARG A 80 -7.40 -4.16 -0.06
CA ARG A 80 -7.01 -3.48 1.18
C ARG A 80 -6.45 -2.09 0.93
N LEU A 81 -5.56 -1.92 -0.03
CA LEU A 81 -5.02 -0.60 -0.41
C LEU A 81 -6.13 0.32 -0.91
N MET A 82 -7.11 -0.20 -1.66
CA MET A 82 -8.28 0.57 -2.08
C MET A 82 -9.07 1.09 -0.87
N THR A 83 -9.26 0.25 0.14
CA THR A 83 -9.97 0.63 1.37
C THR A 83 -9.20 1.71 2.14
N LEU A 84 -7.88 1.52 2.32
CA LEU A 84 -7.03 2.45 3.05
C LEU A 84 -6.89 3.81 2.33
N THR A 85 -6.66 3.80 1.02
CA THR A 85 -6.49 5.03 0.24
C THR A 85 -7.78 5.84 0.19
N ARG A 86 -8.95 5.19 0.06
CA ARG A 86 -10.26 5.87 0.15
C ARG A 86 -10.54 6.43 1.54
N ALA A 87 -10.11 5.76 2.61
CA ALA A 87 -10.23 6.30 3.97
C ALA A 87 -9.27 7.47 4.22
N PHE A 88 -8.08 7.44 3.60
CA PHE A 88 -7.06 8.46 3.72
C PHE A 88 -7.45 9.77 3.01
N SER A 89 -7.93 9.69 1.76
CA SER A 89 -8.28 10.85 0.94
C SER A 89 -9.09 10.39 -0.28
N PRO A 90 -10.42 10.30 -0.20
CA PRO A 90 -11.24 9.80 -1.30
C PRO A 90 -11.14 10.69 -2.55
N GLU A 91 -10.93 11.98 -2.38
CA GLU A 91 -10.90 13.00 -3.44
C GLU A 91 -9.73 12.87 -4.42
N ILE A 92 -8.59 12.32 -3.99
CA ILE A 92 -7.39 12.16 -4.83
C ILE A 92 -7.27 10.74 -5.42
N VAL A 93 -8.18 9.83 -5.05
CA VAL A 93 -8.10 8.41 -5.41
C VAL A 93 -8.93 8.11 -6.65
N SER A 94 -8.31 7.41 -7.61
CA SER A 94 -8.98 6.86 -8.78
C SER A 94 -8.62 5.39 -8.99
N SER A 95 -9.60 4.62 -9.45
CA SER A 95 -9.45 3.17 -9.69
C SER A 95 -9.79 2.83 -11.14
N SER A 96 -8.94 2.02 -11.78
CA SER A 96 -9.08 1.59 -13.18
C SER A 96 -8.97 0.08 -13.33
#